data_AF-A0A2R6JUW1-F1
#
_entry.id   AF-A0A2R6JUW1-F1
#
_cell.length_a   1.000
_cell.length_b   1.000
_cell.length_c   1.000
_cell.angle_alpha   90.00
_cell.angle_beta   90.00
_cell.angle_gamma   90.00
#
_symmetry.space_group_name_H-M   'P 1'
#
loop_
_entity.id
_entity.type
_entity.pdbx_description
1 polymer ?
#
loop_
_entity_poly.entity_id
_entity_poly.type
_entity_poly.pdbx_seq_one_letter_code
_entity_poly.pdbx_strand_id
1 'polypeptide(L)'
;ALNPWADEVVSAIKTDEKDDEQERMTERAFKAGSLVQGHGKKAVIALAARGVGPRNAARVINKLRDDEDDFYRDILAREREYARTNAFWD
;
A
#
# COMPACT_ATOMS: atom_id res chain seq x y z
N ALA A 1 -12.23 11.23 6.80
CA ALA A 1 -12.56 9.82 7.05
C ALA A 1 -11.51 8.97 6.36
N LEU A 2 -11.06 7.86 6.98
CA LEU A 2 -10.28 6.86 6.25
C LEU A 2 -11.13 6.32 5.08
N ASN A 3 -10.48 5.89 3.99
CA ASN A 3 -11.14 5.35 2.80
C ASN A 3 -12.11 4.20 3.21
N PRO A 4 -13.29 4.01 2.60
CA PRO A 4 -14.28 2.99 3.00
C PRO A 4 -13.74 1.56 3.24
N TRP A 5 -12.67 1.19 2.53
CA TRP A 5 -11.97 -0.09 2.71
C TRP A 5 -11.13 -0.19 4.00
N ALA A 6 -10.98 0.90 4.76
CA ALA A 6 -10.25 0.92 6.01
C ALA A 6 -11.10 0.41 7.19
N ASP A 7 -12.42 0.53 7.11
CA ASP A 7 -13.31 0.09 8.20
C ASP A 7 -13.26 -1.43 8.38
N GLU A 8 -13.24 -2.17 7.26
CA GLU A 8 -13.07 -3.63 7.26
C GLU A 8 -11.69 -4.04 7.81
N VAL A 9 -10.63 -3.30 7.46
CA VAL A 9 -9.27 -3.56 7.97
C VAL A 9 -9.19 -3.29 9.48
N VAL A 10 -9.82 -2.22 9.97
CA VAL A 10 -9.88 -1.90 11.40
C VAL A 10 -10.67 -2.97 12.15
N SER A 11 -11.76 -3.46 11.56
CA SER A 11 -12.51 -4.60 12.11
C SER A 11 -11.64 -5.85 12.18
N ALA A 12 -10.98 -6.21 11.08
CA ALA A 12 -10.10 -7.39 11.00
C ALA A 12 -8.98 -7.36 12.05
N ILE A 13 -8.38 -6.20 12.29
CA ILE A 13 -7.33 -6.04 13.32
C ILE A 13 -7.89 -6.29 14.72
N LYS A 14 -9.12 -5.83 15.00
CA LYS A 14 -9.76 -5.91 16.32
C LYS A 14 -10.36 -7.27 16.65
N THR A 15 -10.69 -8.09 15.65
CA THR A 15 -11.25 -9.43 15.87
C THR A 15 -10.20 -10.34 16.53
N ASP A 16 -10.57 -11.06 17.59
CA ASP A 16 -9.66 -12.01 18.26
C ASP A 16 -9.40 -13.26 17.41
N GLU A 17 -10.45 -13.95 16.96
CA GLU A 17 -10.36 -15.10 16.05
C GLU A 17 -10.52 -14.65 14.60
N LYS A 18 -9.44 -14.78 13.81
CA LYS A 18 -9.40 -14.29 12.43
C LYS A 18 -9.62 -15.43 11.45
N ASP A 19 -10.43 -15.17 10.43
CA ASP A 19 -10.43 -15.99 9.21
C ASP A 19 -9.22 -15.67 8.31
N ASP A 20 -9.02 -16.48 7.26
CA ASP A 20 -7.89 -16.33 6.32
C ASP A 20 -7.85 -14.96 5.62
N GLU A 21 -8.99 -14.30 5.45
CA GLU A 21 -9.07 -12.98 4.82
C GLU A 21 -8.68 -11.88 5.81
N GLN A 22 -9.23 -11.94 7.02
CA GLN A 22 -8.91 -11.05 8.12
C GLN A 22 -7.43 -11.16 8.52
N GLU A 23 -6.85 -12.35 8.49
CA GLU A 23 -5.42 -12.55 8.73
C GLU A 23 -4.58 -11.83 7.64
N ARG A 24 -4.91 -12.04 6.36
CA ARG A 24 -4.25 -11.35 5.23
C ARG A 24 -4.39 -9.83 5.31
N MET A 25 -5.58 -9.32 5.66
CA MET A 25 -5.83 -7.89 5.86
C MET A 25 -4.98 -7.32 6.99
N THR A 26 -4.97 -8.02 8.13
CA THR A 26 -4.21 -7.63 9.32
C THR A 26 -2.72 -7.58 9.01
N GLU A 27 -2.15 -8.62 8.39
CA GLU A 27 -0.75 -8.64 7.99
C GLU A 27 -0.39 -7.47 7.05
N ARG A 28 -1.28 -7.19 6.08
CA ARG A 28 -1.06 -6.10 5.14
C ARG A 28 -1.06 -4.75 5.86
N ALA A 29 -1.97 -4.56 6.81
CA ALA A 29 -2.03 -3.35 7.62
C ALA A 29 -0.78 -3.17 8.49
N PHE A 30 -0.29 -4.22 9.14
CA PHE A 30 0.97 -4.18 9.88
C PHE A 30 2.16 -3.85 8.98
N LYS A 31 2.26 -4.47 7.81
CA LYS A 31 3.32 -4.16 6.83
C LYS A 31 3.25 -2.70 6.37
N ALA A 32 2.06 -2.15 6.17
CA ALA A 32 1.86 -0.74 5.84
C ALA A 32 2.30 0.17 6.99
N GLY A 33 1.86 -0.12 8.22
CA GLY A 33 2.20 0.63 9.43
C GLY A 33 3.70 0.67 9.69
N SER A 34 4.38 -0.48 9.63
CA SER A 34 5.83 -0.56 9.77
C SER A 34 6.58 0.25 8.71
N LEU A 35 6.07 0.27 7.46
CA LEU A 35 6.66 1.05 6.39
C LEU A 35 6.54 2.55 6.64
N VAL A 36 5.37 3.00 7.10
CA VAL A 36 5.11 4.40 7.50
C VAL A 36 5.96 4.80 8.70
N GLN A 37 6.06 3.94 9.71
CA GLN A 37 6.92 4.17 10.87
C GLN A 37 8.40 4.34 10.47
N GLY A 38 8.88 3.54 9.50
CA GLY A 38 10.28 3.60 9.05
C GLY A 38 10.61 4.71 8.06
N HIS A 39 9.67 5.11 7.19
CA HIS A 39 9.96 5.99 6.03
C HIS A 39 9.07 7.24 5.96
N GLY A 40 8.18 7.43 6.93
CA GLY A 40 7.36 8.62 7.10
C GLY A 40 6.57 9.00 5.84
N LYS A 41 6.70 10.26 5.42
CA LYS A 41 5.95 10.87 4.31
C LYS A 41 6.09 10.08 2.99
N LYS A 42 7.28 9.54 2.68
CA LYS A 42 7.49 8.77 1.45
C LYS A 42 6.63 7.50 1.41
N ALA A 43 6.48 6.82 2.55
CA ALA A 43 5.60 5.65 2.65
C ALA A 43 4.13 6.02 2.49
N VAL A 44 3.69 7.12 3.10
CA VAL A 44 2.31 7.61 2.97
C VAL A 44 1.99 7.92 1.50
N ILE A 45 2.89 8.64 0.81
CA ILE A 45 2.72 8.96 -0.62
C ILE A 45 2.65 7.69 -1.47
N ALA A 46 3.58 6.75 -1.28
CA ALA A 46 3.60 5.52 -2.05
C ALA A 46 2.35 4.65 -1.82
N LEU A 47 1.87 4.54 -0.58
CA LEU A 47 0.68 3.75 -0.23
C LEU A 47 -0.64 4.39 -0.69
N ALA A 48 -0.67 5.71 -0.89
CA ALA A 48 -1.85 6.41 -1.39
C ALA A 48 -2.10 6.14 -2.89
N ALA A 49 -1.09 5.68 -3.61
CA ALA A 49 -1.18 5.41 -5.04
C ALA A 49 -2.01 4.16 -5.35
N ARG A 50 -2.80 4.22 -6.43
CA ARG A 50 -3.72 3.14 -6.81
C ARG A 50 -2.98 1.86 -7.17
N GLY A 51 -3.38 0.74 -6.59
CA GLY A 51 -2.73 -0.55 -6.81
C GLY A 51 -1.37 -0.71 -6.12
N VAL A 52 -0.93 0.27 -5.33
CA VAL A 52 0.34 0.20 -4.59
C VAL A 52 0.10 -0.30 -3.17
N GLY A 53 0.24 -1.62 -2.98
CA GLY A 53 0.26 -2.23 -1.66
C GLY A 53 1.62 -2.10 -0.94
N PRO A 54 1.70 -2.49 0.35
CA PRO A 54 2.93 -2.37 1.17
C PRO A 54 4.18 -2.99 0.56
N ARG A 55 4.03 -4.14 -0.12
CA ARG A 55 5.13 -4.80 -0.83
C ARG A 55 5.66 -3.95 -1.99
N ASN A 56 4.78 -3.32 -2.77
CA ASN A 56 5.17 -2.46 -3.88
C ASN A 56 5.73 -1.13 -3.36
N ALA A 57 5.11 -0.54 -2.34
CA ALA A 57 5.61 0.66 -1.69
C ALA A 57 7.04 0.46 -1.15
N ALA A 58 7.30 -0.64 -0.44
CA ALA A 58 8.64 -0.97 0.05
C ALA A 58 9.67 -1.08 -1.10
N ARG A 59 9.30 -1.72 -2.22
CA ARG A 59 10.17 -1.80 -3.41
C ARG A 59 10.47 -0.43 -4.01
N VAL A 60 9.50 0.47 -4.05
CA VAL A 60 9.69 1.83 -4.60
C VAL A 60 10.58 2.67 -3.68
N ILE A 61 10.36 2.57 -2.37
CA ILE A 61 11.07 3.37 -1.35
C ILE A 61 12.52 2.92 -1.17
N ASN A 62 12.79 1.61 -1.23
CA ASN A 62 14.13 1.05 -1.00
C ASN A 62 15.10 1.23 -2.18
N LYS A 63 14.66 1.80 -3.30
CA LYS A 63 15.56 2.11 -4.41
C LYS A 63 16.43 3.31 -4.06
N LEU A 64 17.75 3.13 -4.16
CA LEU A 64 18.71 4.22 -4.15
C LEU A 64 18.43 5.13 -5.35
N ARG A 65 18.30 6.44 -5.10
CA ARG A 65 18.00 7.45 -6.12
C ARG A 65 18.78 8.71 -5.84
N ASP A 66 19.15 9.38 -6.92
CA ASP A 66 19.78 10.70 -6.88
C ASP A 66 18.74 11.83 -6.87
N ASP A 67 17.53 11.60 -7.40
CA ASP A 67 16.44 12.59 -7.53
C ASP A 67 15.11 12.10 -6.91
N GLU A 68 14.35 13.02 -6.31
CA GLU A 68 12.98 12.82 -5.83
C GLU A 68 11.98 12.63 -6.97
N ASP A 69 12.19 13.23 -8.14
CA ASP A 69 11.31 13.07 -9.31
C ASP A 69 11.20 11.60 -9.73
N ASP A 70 12.31 10.87 -9.66
CA ASP A 70 12.31 9.46 -9.99
C ASP A 70 11.39 8.69 -9.05
N PHE A 71 11.31 9.05 -7.76
CA PHE A 71 10.40 8.43 -6.78
C PHE A 71 8.95 8.50 -7.25
N TYR A 72 8.50 9.67 -7.68
CA TYR A 72 7.15 9.84 -8.22
C TYR A 72 6.94 9.10 -9.54
N ARG A 73 7.97 9.05 -10.42
CA ARG A 73 7.88 8.30 -11.70
C ARG A 73 7.65 6.80 -11.49
N ASP A 74 8.28 6.18 -10.50
CA ASP A 74 8.01 4.76 -10.22
C ASP A 74 6.59 4.53 -9.71
N ILE A 75 6.07 5.43 -8.88
CA ILE A 75 4.70 5.34 -8.38
C ILE A 75 3.75 5.36 -9.57
N LEU A 76 3.90 6.33 -10.48
CA LEU A 76 3.11 6.44 -11.70
C LEU A 76 3.24 5.20 -12.60
N ALA A 77 4.44 4.62 -12.70
CA ALA A 77 4.64 3.38 -13.45
C ALA A 77 3.84 2.21 -12.85
N ARG A 78 3.72 2.13 -11.52
CA ARG A 78 2.91 1.10 -10.84
C ARG A 78 1.42 1.33 -10.99
N GLU A 79 0.96 2.57 -10.92
CA GLU A 79 -0.45 2.88 -11.17
C GLU A 79 -0.86 2.52 -12.61
N ARG A 80 -0.01 2.83 -13.59
CA ARG A 80 -0.22 2.43 -14.99
C ARG A 80 -0.28 0.93 -15.17
N GLU A 81 0.63 0.20 -14.52
CA GLU A 81 0.65 -1.26 -14.61
C GLU A 81 -0.58 -1.90 -13.95
N TYR A 82 -1.01 -1.36 -12.80
CA TYR A 82 -2.24 -1.78 -12.15
C TYR A 82 -3.45 -1.50 -13.05
N ALA A 83 -3.56 -0.31 -13.63
CA ALA A 83 -4.63 0.05 -14.55
C ALA A 83 -4.65 -0.85 -15.79
N ARG A 84 -3.48 -1.18 -16.35
CA ARG A 84 -3.36 -2.07 -17.52
C ARG A 84 -3.87 -3.48 -17.25
N THR A 85 -3.54 -4.03 -16.09
CA THR A 85 -3.88 -5.41 -15.71
C THR A 85 -5.29 -5.54 -15.14
N ASN A 86 -5.84 -4.45 -14.60
CA ASN A 86 -7.19 -4.40 -14.04
C ASN A 86 -8.19 -3.63 -14.93
N ALA A 87 -7.83 -3.35 -16.19
CA ALA A 87 -8.62 -2.51 -17.11
C ALA A 87 -10.04 -3.03 -17.43
N PHE A 88 -10.35 -4.28 -17.08
CA PHE A 88 -11.60 -4.96 -17.43
C PHE A 88 -12.45 -5.34 -16.21
N TRP A 89 -12.08 -4.88 -15.01
CA TRP A 89 -12.81 -5.17 -13.78
C TRP A 89 -13.51 -3.89 -13.31
N ASP A 90 -14.76 -3.74 -13.75
CA ASP A 90 -15.80 -2.88 -13.15
C ASP A 90 -17.06 -3.76 -12.96
#